data_AF-A0A8B7E4Q3-F1
#
_entry.id   AF-A0A8B7E4Q3-F1
#
_cell.length_a   1.000
_cell.length_b   1.000
_cell.length_c   1.000
_cell.angle_alpha   90.00
_cell.angle_beta   90.00
_cell.angle_gamma   90.00
#
_symmetry.space_group_name_H-M   'P 1'
#
loop_
_entity.id
_entity.type
_entity.pdbx_description
1 polymer ?
#
loop_
_entity_poly.entity_id
_entity_poly.type
_entity_poly.pdbx_seq_one_letter_code
_entity_poly.pdbx_strand_id
1 'polypeptide(L)'
;ESVNLQMIANLLATVISNQEDIKKTQAMHTAQIQSIRRKLDLNDHISPDLPEGIPLPAKSMEEIDILTQKLENPRIKKIVAKHIADIGGENLRNFIMRSMPMLLDSLVARSFNLTGQKGKQSFKTNALHLVLWSAVKLNPSTKNCTQKEIETELSTWFANSRDRGSNSRRSGKVAVNVNSTELDADYLTPSENMDKFV
;
A
#
# COMPACT_ATOMS: atom_id res chain seq x y z
N GLU A 1 77.03 -9.06 -5.96
CA GLU A 1 76.09 -9.79 -5.08
C GLU A 1 75.32 -8.88 -4.13
N SER A 2 75.99 -8.13 -3.24
CA SER A 2 75.34 -7.25 -2.24
C SER A 2 74.33 -6.23 -2.83
N VAL A 3 74.66 -5.60 -3.97
CA VAL A 3 73.78 -4.60 -4.63
C VAL A 3 72.47 -5.23 -5.15
N ASN A 4 72.52 -6.48 -5.64
CA ASN A 4 71.31 -7.18 -6.12
C ASN A 4 70.39 -7.59 -4.96
N LEU A 5 70.96 -8.00 -3.83
CA LEU A 5 70.21 -8.31 -2.60
C LEU A 5 69.48 -7.07 -2.07
N GLN A 6 70.14 -5.91 -2.06
CA GLN A 6 69.51 -4.65 -1.65
C GLN A 6 68.37 -4.24 -2.58
N MET A 7 68.55 -4.41 -3.90
CA MET A 7 67.52 -4.10 -4.88
C MET A 7 66.29 -5.00 -4.72
N ILE A 8 66.49 -6.31 -4.50
CA ILE A 8 65.42 -7.27 -4.23
C ILE A 8 64.68 -6.92 -2.93
N ALA A 9 65.41 -6.58 -1.86
CA ALA A 9 64.81 -6.18 -0.59
C ALA A 9 63.92 -4.94 -0.73
N ASN A 10 64.37 -3.93 -1.49
CA ASN A 10 63.59 -2.73 -1.76
C ASN A 10 62.32 -3.04 -2.56
N LEU A 11 62.40 -3.90 -3.60
CA LEU A 11 61.24 -4.32 -4.38
C LEU A 11 60.22 -5.09 -3.52
N LEU A 12 60.68 -5.97 -2.64
CA LEU A 12 59.81 -6.70 -1.72
C LEU A 12 59.09 -5.76 -0.75
N ALA A 13 59.79 -4.76 -0.21
CA ALA A 13 59.18 -3.75 0.65
C ALA A 13 58.09 -2.95 -0.10
N THR A 14 58.34 -2.56 -1.35
CA THR A 14 57.34 -1.89 -2.20
C THR A 14 56.13 -2.78 -2.45
N VAL A 15 56.34 -4.06 -2.77
CA VAL A 15 55.25 -5.02 -3.00
C VAL A 15 54.41 -5.21 -1.73
N ILE A 16 55.05 -5.34 -0.56
CA ILE A 16 54.35 -5.48 0.72
C ILE A 16 53.51 -4.23 1.03
N SER A 17 54.08 -3.04 0.84
CA SER A 17 53.34 -1.77 1.02
C SER A 17 52.09 -1.72 0.12
N ASN A 18 52.25 -2.06 -1.16
CA ASN A 18 51.13 -2.08 -2.11
C ASN A 18 50.06 -3.11 -1.70
N GLN A 19 50.45 -4.26 -1.15
CA GLN A 19 49.52 -5.28 -0.66
C GLN A 19 48.70 -4.79 0.55
N GLU A 20 49.31 -4.06 1.47
CA GLU A 20 48.61 -3.48 2.61
C GLU A 20 47.59 -2.43 2.18
N ASP A 21 47.95 -1.58 1.22
CA ASP A 21 47.05 -0.54 0.72
C ASP A 21 45.86 -1.14 -0.05
N ILE A 22 46.10 -2.17 -0.89
CA ILE A 22 45.01 -2.90 -1.56
C ILE A 22 44.03 -3.50 -0.54
N LYS A 23 44.53 -4.11 0.55
CA LYS A 23 43.67 -4.69 1.60
C LYS A 23 42.80 -3.63 2.27
N LYS A 24 43.36 -2.44 2.57
CA LYS A 24 42.59 -1.33 3.15
C LYS A 24 41.48 -0.87 2.20
N THR A 25 41.80 -0.71 0.92
CA THR A 25 40.80 -0.31 -0.09
C THR A 25 39.71 -1.36 -0.26
N GLN A 26 40.04 -2.66 -0.25
CA GLN A 26 39.05 -3.75 -0.31
C GLN A 26 38.11 -3.74 0.89
N ALA A 27 38.62 -3.50 2.10
CA ALA A 27 37.79 -3.38 3.29
C ALA A 27 36.81 -2.20 3.16
N MET A 28 37.28 -1.05 2.67
CA MET A 28 36.45 0.13 2.42
C MET A 28 35.37 -0.16 1.36
N HIS A 29 35.73 -0.77 0.22
CA HIS A 29 34.77 -1.13 -0.82
C HIS A 29 33.72 -2.12 -0.31
N THR A 30 34.12 -3.09 0.51
CA THR A 30 33.17 -4.05 1.13
C THR A 30 32.15 -3.31 2.01
N ALA A 31 32.61 -2.36 2.83
CA ALA A 31 31.72 -1.54 3.66
C ALA A 31 30.79 -0.65 2.80
N GLN A 32 31.30 -0.06 1.72
CA GLN A 32 30.52 0.73 0.77
C GLN A 32 29.46 -0.13 0.06
N ILE A 33 29.82 -1.32 -0.43
CA ILE A 33 28.89 -2.29 -1.05
C ILE A 33 27.81 -2.71 -0.05
N GLN A 34 28.15 -2.99 1.21
CA GLN A 34 27.15 -3.31 2.23
C GLN A 34 26.20 -2.14 2.52
N SER A 35 26.68 -0.90 2.44
CA SER A 35 25.85 0.30 2.58
C SER A 35 24.93 0.48 1.37
N ILE A 36 25.45 0.32 0.15
CA ILE A 36 24.69 0.39 -1.10
C ILE A 36 23.64 -0.72 -1.14
N ARG A 37 23.99 -1.95 -0.80
CA ARG A 37 23.04 -3.08 -0.71
C ARG A 37 21.90 -2.76 0.25
N ARG A 38 22.20 -2.26 1.46
CA ARG A 38 21.16 -1.83 2.40
C ARG A 38 20.27 -0.73 1.82
N LYS A 39 20.86 0.26 1.13
CA LYS A 39 20.08 1.31 0.46
C LYS A 39 19.24 0.77 -0.69
N LEU A 40 19.75 -0.16 -1.50
CA LEU A 40 19.01 -0.79 -2.58
C LEU A 40 17.91 -1.70 -2.04
N ASP A 41 18.14 -2.44 -0.95
CA ASP A 41 17.07 -3.17 -0.26
C ASP A 41 15.97 -2.21 0.20
N LEU A 42 16.32 -1.00 0.65
CA LEU A 42 15.34 0.04 0.98
C LEU A 42 14.66 0.66 -0.25
N ASN A 43 15.40 0.79 -1.36
CA ASN A 43 14.97 1.43 -2.60
C ASN A 43 14.45 0.47 -3.67
N ASP A 44 14.34 -0.84 -3.37
CA ASP A 44 13.98 -1.85 -4.36
C ASP A 44 12.71 -1.37 -5.06
N HIS A 45 12.86 -1.10 -6.36
CA HIS A 45 11.81 -0.76 -7.30
C HIS A 45 10.96 -2.02 -7.51
N ILE A 46 10.31 -2.43 -6.43
CA ILE A 46 9.06 -3.14 -6.47
C ILE A 46 8.15 -2.26 -7.32
N SER A 47 7.75 -2.77 -8.49
CA SER A 47 6.71 -2.15 -9.32
C SER A 47 5.59 -1.67 -8.40
N PRO A 48 5.00 -0.48 -8.60
CA PRO A 48 3.80 -0.07 -7.86
C PRO A 48 2.65 -1.11 -7.96
N ASP A 49 2.76 -2.02 -8.94
CA ASP A 49 1.82 -3.11 -9.16
C ASP A 49 1.97 -4.21 -8.11
N LEU A 50 0.83 -4.59 -7.54
CA LEU A 50 0.70 -5.77 -6.69
C LEU A 50 1.20 -7.02 -7.43
N PRO A 51 1.93 -7.93 -6.75
CA PRO A 51 2.35 -9.20 -7.34
C PRO A 51 1.13 -9.98 -7.84
N GLU A 52 1.30 -10.66 -8.96
CA GLU A 52 0.22 -11.40 -9.60
C GLU A 52 -0.40 -12.42 -8.65
N GLY A 53 -1.74 -12.43 -8.58
CA GLY A 53 -2.50 -13.33 -7.73
C GLY A 53 -2.63 -12.93 -6.25
N ILE A 54 -2.23 -11.72 -5.82
CA ILE A 54 -2.57 -11.23 -4.47
C ILE A 54 -4.05 -10.80 -4.45
N PRO A 55 -4.94 -11.47 -3.68
CA PRO A 55 -6.38 -11.18 -3.69
C PRO A 55 -6.68 -9.96 -2.81
N LEU A 56 -6.40 -8.77 -3.33
CA LEU A 56 -6.69 -7.50 -2.68
C LEU A 56 -7.65 -6.64 -3.52
N PRO A 57 -8.70 -6.04 -2.92
CA PRO A 57 -9.16 -6.27 -1.56
C PRO A 57 -9.75 -7.68 -1.40
N ALA A 58 -9.57 -8.28 -0.23
CA ALA A 58 -10.09 -9.63 0.05
C ALA A 58 -11.62 -9.59 0.18
N LYS A 59 -12.31 -10.42 -0.60
CA LYS A 59 -13.77 -10.50 -0.75
C LYS A 59 -14.40 -11.69 -0.05
N SER A 60 -13.60 -12.68 0.35
CA SER A 60 -14.06 -13.84 1.10
C SER A 60 -13.07 -14.22 2.22
N MET A 61 -13.49 -15.11 3.13
CA MET A 61 -12.59 -15.60 4.18
C MET A 61 -11.50 -16.51 3.62
N GLU A 62 -11.79 -17.25 2.55
CA GLU A 62 -10.83 -18.09 1.84
C GLU A 62 -9.72 -17.23 1.21
N GLU A 63 -10.06 -16.07 0.66
CA GLU A 63 -9.07 -15.11 0.16
C GLU A 63 -8.19 -14.55 1.28
N ILE A 64 -8.71 -14.38 2.50
CA ILE A 64 -7.91 -13.99 3.68
C ILE A 64 -6.90 -15.08 4.06
N ASP A 65 -7.29 -16.34 4.00
CA ASP A 65 -6.40 -17.46 4.32
C ASP A 65 -5.27 -17.58 3.28
N ILE A 66 -5.61 -17.47 1.99
CA ILE A 66 -4.63 -17.42 0.89
C ILE A 66 -3.69 -16.22 1.07
N LEU A 67 -4.23 -15.05 1.39
CA LEU A 67 -3.44 -13.85 1.60
C LEU A 67 -2.51 -13.99 2.81
N THR A 68 -2.98 -14.60 3.90
CA THR A 68 -2.19 -14.86 5.10
C THR A 68 -1.00 -15.75 4.78
N GLN A 69 -1.21 -16.83 4.01
CA GLN A 69 -0.13 -17.69 3.54
C GLN A 69 0.88 -16.95 2.66
N LYS A 70 0.41 -16.14 1.70
CA LYS A 70 1.30 -15.36 0.82
C LYS A 70 2.11 -14.31 1.58
N LEU A 71 1.53 -13.72 2.62
CA LEU A 71 2.17 -12.72 3.47
C LEU A 71 3.19 -13.31 4.46
N GLU A 72 3.32 -14.63 4.55
CA GLU A 72 4.47 -15.25 5.23
C GLU A 72 5.79 -14.87 4.56
N ASN A 73 5.77 -14.69 3.23
CA ASN A 73 6.92 -14.21 2.49
C ASN A 73 7.21 -12.73 2.82
N PRO A 74 8.36 -12.40 3.45
CA PRO A 74 8.68 -11.03 3.84
C PRO A 74 8.76 -10.06 2.67
N ARG A 75 9.16 -10.56 1.49
CA ARG A 75 9.23 -9.75 0.27
C ARG A 75 7.82 -9.32 -0.15
N ILE A 76 6.89 -10.26 -0.25
CA ILE A 76 5.48 -9.97 -0.60
C ILE A 76 4.88 -9.01 0.42
N LYS A 77 5.07 -9.27 1.72
CA LYS A 77 4.59 -8.37 2.79
C LYS A 77 5.07 -6.94 2.62
N LYS A 78 6.35 -6.75 2.29
CA LYS A 78 6.94 -5.43 2.05
C LYS A 78 6.36 -4.76 0.80
N ILE A 79 6.16 -5.51 -0.28
CA ILE A 79 5.54 -5.02 -1.51
C ILE A 79 4.14 -4.49 -1.23
N VAL A 80 3.30 -5.31 -0.58
CA VAL A 80 1.93 -4.93 -0.23
C VAL A 80 1.93 -3.73 0.71
N ALA A 81 2.79 -3.70 1.73
CA ALA A 81 2.88 -2.56 2.64
C ALA A 81 3.25 -1.25 1.93
N LYS A 82 4.16 -1.29 0.94
CA LYS A 82 4.52 -0.13 0.12
C LYS A 82 3.34 0.33 -0.75
N HIS A 83 2.67 -0.61 -1.43
CA HIS A 83 1.48 -0.31 -2.23
C HIS A 83 0.38 0.37 -1.39
N ILE A 84 0.16 -0.10 -0.15
CA ILE A 84 -0.79 0.53 0.77
C ILE A 84 -0.28 1.88 1.30
N ALA A 85 1.03 2.04 1.50
CA ALA A 85 1.61 3.32 1.92
C ALA A 85 1.42 4.41 0.86
N ASP A 86 1.53 4.04 -0.42
CA ASP A 86 1.41 4.93 -1.58
C ASP A 86 0.00 5.54 -1.75
N ILE A 87 -1.04 4.93 -1.15
CA ILE A 87 -2.40 5.50 -1.10
C ILE A 87 -2.41 6.89 -0.45
N GLY A 88 -1.51 7.11 0.50
CA GLY A 88 -1.35 8.39 1.17
C GLY A 88 -2.47 8.73 2.16
N GLY A 89 -2.39 9.95 2.66
CA GLY A 89 -3.33 10.52 3.63
C GLY A 89 -2.70 11.69 4.35
N GLU A 90 -3.49 12.75 4.59
CA GLU A 90 -3.01 13.94 5.29
C GLU A 90 -2.72 13.67 6.78
N ASN A 91 -3.42 12.69 7.36
CA ASN A 91 -3.29 12.28 8.74
C ASN A 91 -3.64 10.78 8.87
N LEU A 92 -3.41 10.22 10.06
CA LEU A 92 -3.62 8.79 10.34
C LEU A 92 -5.05 8.33 10.03
N ARG A 93 -6.06 9.09 10.43
CA ARG A 93 -7.47 8.77 10.18
C ARG A 93 -7.75 8.66 8.69
N ASN A 94 -7.34 9.67 7.91
CA ASN A 94 -7.53 9.70 6.46
C ASN A 94 -6.79 8.54 5.79
N PHE A 95 -5.57 8.22 6.25
CA PHE A 95 -4.81 7.07 5.78
C PHE A 95 -5.57 5.76 6.04
N ILE A 96 -5.98 5.48 7.28
CA ILE A 96 -6.71 4.25 7.63
C ILE A 96 -8.03 4.13 6.83
N MET A 97 -8.77 5.23 6.68
CA MET A 97 -10.03 5.26 5.94
C MET A 97 -9.88 4.90 4.46
N ARG A 98 -8.76 5.29 3.84
CA ARG A 98 -8.44 5.02 2.42
C ARG A 98 -7.77 3.65 2.22
N SER A 99 -6.92 3.24 3.15
CA SER A 99 -6.14 2.01 3.07
C SER A 99 -6.94 0.75 3.37
N MET A 100 -7.83 0.79 4.36
CA MET A 100 -8.57 -0.41 4.77
C MET A 100 -9.51 -0.98 3.68
N PRO A 101 -10.23 -0.18 2.88
CA PRO A 101 -11.00 -0.69 1.73
C PRO A 101 -10.16 -1.37 0.64
N MET A 102 -8.85 -1.09 0.58
CA MET A 102 -7.92 -1.78 -0.33
C MET A 102 -7.44 -3.12 0.24
N LEU A 103 -7.58 -3.32 1.55
CA LEU A 103 -7.23 -4.56 2.23
C LEU A 103 -8.42 -5.53 2.32
N LEU A 104 -9.58 -5.01 2.73
CA LEU A 104 -10.76 -5.80 3.06
C LEU A 104 -11.99 -5.23 2.36
N ASP A 105 -12.74 -6.08 1.67
CA ASP A 105 -14.09 -5.74 1.24
C ASP A 105 -15.01 -5.53 2.45
N SER A 106 -16.09 -4.76 2.24
CA SER A 106 -17.09 -4.46 3.27
C SER A 106 -17.74 -5.71 3.87
N LEU A 107 -17.92 -6.78 3.09
CA LEU A 107 -18.49 -8.04 3.59
C LEU A 107 -17.52 -8.74 4.53
N VAL A 108 -16.26 -8.90 4.12
CA VAL A 108 -15.20 -9.53 4.94
C VAL A 108 -14.94 -8.70 6.19
N ALA A 109 -14.88 -7.37 6.07
CA ALA A 109 -14.64 -6.47 7.20
C ALA A 109 -15.66 -6.63 8.34
N ARG A 110 -16.87 -7.14 8.08
CA ARG A 110 -17.89 -7.41 9.11
C ARG A 110 -17.57 -8.65 9.95
N SER A 111 -16.80 -9.60 9.42
CA SER A 111 -16.33 -10.80 10.11
C SER A 111 -15.17 -10.52 11.07
N PHE A 112 -14.61 -9.31 11.03
CA PHE A 112 -13.51 -8.87 11.88
C PHE A 112 -13.95 -7.81 12.91
N ASN A 113 -13.18 -7.73 13.98
CA ASN A 113 -12.96 -6.51 14.73
C ASN A 113 -11.48 -6.45 15.15
N LEU A 114 -11.07 -5.39 15.86
CA LEU A 114 -9.66 -5.26 16.21
C LEU A 114 -9.14 -6.42 17.09
N THR A 115 -9.93 -6.88 18.06
CA THR A 115 -9.47 -7.77 19.15
C THR A 115 -9.97 -9.22 19.09
N GLY A 116 -10.88 -9.55 18.18
CA GLY A 116 -11.52 -10.87 18.06
C GLY A 116 -12.72 -11.11 18.98
N GLN A 117 -13.35 -10.06 19.53
CA GLN A 117 -14.46 -10.23 20.47
C GLN A 117 -15.77 -10.63 19.77
N LYS A 118 -16.70 -11.21 20.54
CA LYS A 118 -18.08 -11.55 20.10
C LYS A 118 -18.13 -12.48 18.89
N GLY A 119 -17.24 -13.48 18.84
CA GLY A 119 -17.22 -14.49 17.78
C GLY A 119 -16.67 -13.99 16.43
N LYS A 120 -16.06 -12.80 16.39
CA LYS A 120 -15.39 -12.26 15.21
C LYS A 120 -13.91 -12.60 15.22
N GLN A 121 -13.28 -12.58 14.05
CA GLN A 121 -11.83 -12.73 13.97
C GLN A 121 -11.09 -11.45 14.40
N SER A 122 -9.91 -11.64 14.99
CA SER A 122 -9.03 -10.55 15.44
C SER A 122 -8.20 -10.04 14.28
N PHE A 123 -8.39 -8.76 13.91
CA PHE A 123 -7.54 -8.10 12.93
C PHE A 123 -6.13 -7.91 13.48
N LYS A 124 -5.97 -7.58 14.77
CA LYS A 124 -4.67 -7.32 15.40
C LYS A 124 -3.68 -8.49 15.28
N THR A 125 -4.19 -9.72 15.26
CA THR A 125 -3.38 -10.94 15.12
C THR A 125 -3.29 -11.43 13.67
N ASN A 126 -3.96 -10.78 12.72
CA ASN A 126 -3.95 -11.15 11.32
C ASN A 126 -2.73 -10.54 10.59
N ALA A 127 -2.21 -11.22 9.58
CA ALA A 127 -1.08 -10.74 8.77
C ALA A 127 -1.32 -9.35 8.13
N LEU A 128 -2.57 -9.03 7.79
CA LEU A 128 -2.98 -7.73 7.25
C LEU A 128 -2.73 -6.56 8.21
N HIS A 129 -2.80 -6.80 9.53
CA HIS A 129 -2.46 -5.76 10.50
C HIS A 129 -0.98 -5.40 10.45
N LEU A 130 -0.10 -6.39 10.27
CA LEU A 130 1.33 -6.14 10.10
C LEU A 130 1.63 -5.39 8.80
N VAL A 131 0.94 -5.72 7.71
CA VAL A 131 1.03 -4.98 6.44
C VAL A 131 0.66 -3.52 6.64
N LEU A 132 -0.50 -3.26 7.27
CA LEU A 132 -0.96 -1.90 7.52
C LEU A 132 -0.03 -1.15 8.47
N TRP A 133 0.48 -1.81 9.51
CA TRP A 133 1.47 -1.25 10.41
C TRP A 133 2.73 -0.79 9.66
N SER A 134 3.28 -1.67 8.82
CA SER A 134 4.42 -1.34 7.97
C SER A 134 4.11 -0.17 7.03
N ALA A 135 2.91 -0.15 6.44
CA ALA A 135 2.47 0.93 5.56
C ALA A 135 2.41 2.29 6.30
N VAL A 136 1.87 2.32 7.52
CA VAL A 136 1.86 3.51 8.38
C VAL A 136 3.28 4.02 8.65
N LYS A 137 4.24 3.11 8.88
CA LYS A 137 5.64 3.45 9.16
C LYS A 137 6.42 3.90 7.92
N LEU A 138 5.98 3.52 6.72
CA LEU A 138 6.56 3.97 5.46
C LEU A 138 6.04 5.35 5.05
N ASN A 139 4.80 5.69 5.39
CA ASN A 139 4.18 6.94 4.98
C ASN A 139 4.70 8.15 5.80
N PRO A 140 5.25 9.21 5.17
CA PRO A 140 5.79 10.38 5.85
C PRO A 140 4.81 11.08 6.82
N SER A 141 3.52 11.12 6.48
CA SER A 141 2.47 11.79 7.26
C SER A 141 2.06 11.01 8.51
N THR A 142 2.35 9.71 8.59
CA THR A 142 1.84 8.83 9.66
C THR A 142 2.93 8.05 10.40
N LYS A 143 4.19 8.10 9.94
CA LYS A 143 5.30 7.29 10.50
C LYS A 143 5.51 7.45 12.02
N ASN A 144 5.23 8.63 12.54
CA ASN A 144 5.43 8.96 13.96
C ASN A 144 4.25 8.53 14.86
N CYS A 145 3.15 8.04 14.28
CA CYS A 145 2.01 7.58 15.08
C CYS A 145 2.40 6.38 15.95
N THR A 146 1.89 6.41 17.18
CA THR A 146 2.04 5.37 18.19
C THR A 146 1.12 4.19 17.88
N GLN A 147 1.39 3.05 18.49
CA GLN A 147 0.52 1.89 18.36
C GLN A 147 -0.90 2.15 18.82
N LYS A 148 -1.05 2.87 19.93
CA LYS A 148 -2.34 3.19 20.52
C LYS A 148 -3.20 4.02 19.56
N GLU A 149 -2.62 5.04 18.93
CA GLU A 149 -3.34 5.89 17.96
C GLU A 149 -3.85 5.08 16.76
N ILE A 150 -3.01 4.18 16.23
CA ILE A 150 -3.38 3.29 15.11
C ILE A 150 -4.52 2.36 15.52
N GLU A 151 -4.43 1.75 16.71
CA GLU A 151 -5.46 0.86 17.25
C GLU A 151 -6.79 1.60 17.52
N THR A 152 -6.73 2.86 17.98
CA THR A 152 -7.92 3.69 18.15
C THR A 152 -8.62 3.95 16.81
N GLU A 153 -7.90 4.41 15.79
CA GLU A 153 -8.50 4.67 14.47
C GLU A 153 -9.02 3.39 13.80
N LEU A 154 -8.32 2.27 13.95
CA LEU A 154 -8.79 0.96 13.47
C LEU A 154 -10.07 0.51 14.18
N SER A 155 -10.15 0.69 15.49
CA SER A 155 -11.36 0.35 16.26
C SER A 155 -12.55 1.15 15.76
N THR A 156 -12.38 2.45 15.54
CA THR A 156 -13.40 3.32 14.94
C THR A 156 -13.76 2.89 13.52
N TRP A 157 -12.78 2.51 12.70
CA TRP A 157 -13.02 2.03 11.34
C TRP A 157 -13.88 0.76 11.31
N PHE A 158 -13.55 -0.23 12.15
CA PHE A 158 -14.31 -1.49 12.26
C PHE A 158 -15.69 -1.30 12.90
N ALA A 159 -15.86 -0.36 13.82
CA ALA A 159 -17.18 -0.02 14.35
C ALA A 159 -18.12 0.47 13.23
N ASN A 160 -17.58 1.29 12.33
CA ASN A 160 -18.30 1.89 11.21
C ASN A 160 -18.39 0.99 9.97
N SER A 161 -17.66 -0.13 9.90
CA SER A 161 -17.65 -1.01 8.71
C SER A 161 -19.01 -1.69 8.45
N ARG A 162 -19.83 -1.84 9.50
CA ARG A 162 -21.20 -2.37 9.40
C ARG A 162 -22.07 -1.56 8.45
N ASP A 163 -21.96 -0.24 8.46
CA ASP A 163 -22.85 0.67 7.73
C ASP A 163 -22.41 0.99 6.30
N ARG A 164 -21.21 0.54 5.88
CA ARG A 164 -20.64 0.87 4.57
C ARG A 164 -21.37 0.23 3.39
N GLY A 165 -22.17 -0.81 3.61
CA GLY A 165 -22.97 -1.47 2.57
C GLY A 165 -24.36 -0.87 2.32
N SER A 166 -24.80 0.13 3.10
CA SER A 166 -26.18 0.66 3.02
C SER A 166 -26.30 2.02 2.30
N ASN A 167 -25.20 2.74 2.08
CA ASN A 167 -25.25 4.12 1.57
C ASN A 167 -25.19 4.29 0.04
N SER A 168 -25.03 3.22 -0.75
CA SER A 168 -25.06 3.33 -2.23
C SER A 168 -26.43 3.77 -2.79
N ARG A 169 -27.50 3.73 -1.99
CA ARG A 169 -28.85 4.18 -2.39
C ARG A 169 -29.18 5.64 -2.07
N ARG A 170 -28.30 6.42 -1.41
CA ARG A 170 -28.61 7.79 -0.99
C ARG A 170 -28.07 8.90 -1.90
N SER A 171 -27.17 8.59 -2.83
CA SER A 171 -26.65 9.58 -3.79
C SER A 171 -27.52 9.76 -5.04
N GLY A 172 -28.70 9.12 -5.11
CA GLY A 172 -29.62 9.15 -6.25
C GLY A 172 -30.89 9.99 -6.05
N LYS A 173 -30.88 11.03 -5.22
CA LYS A 173 -31.95 12.05 -5.23
C LYS A 173 -31.45 13.28 -5.98
N VAL A 174 -31.57 13.23 -7.31
CA VAL A 174 -31.64 14.44 -8.12
C VAL A 174 -32.87 15.20 -7.62
N ALA A 175 -32.65 16.38 -7.04
CA ALA A 175 -33.72 17.29 -6.71
C ALA A 175 -34.36 17.77 -8.02
N VAL A 176 -35.57 17.27 -8.30
CA VAL A 176 -36.45 17.87 -9.31
C VAL A 176 -36.85 19.23 -8.78
N ASN A 177 -36.28 20.30 -9.34
CA ASN A 177 -36.71 21.66 -9.07
C ASN A 177 -37.81 22.02 -10.05
N VAL A 178 -39.07 21.89 -9.61
CA VAL A 178 -40.24 22.41 -10.30
C VAL A 178 -40.39 23.87 -9.88
N ASN A 179 -40.03 24.79 -10.78
CA ASN A 179 -40.54 26.16 -10.75
C ASN A 179 -41.32 26.40 -12.04
N SER A 180 -42.63 26.35 -11.90
CA SER A 180 -43.59 26.82 -12.89
C SER A 180 -43.73 28.33 -12.76
N THR A 181 -43.47 29.06 -13.85
CA THR A 181 -44.32 30.10 -14.48
C THR A 181 -43.45 30.96 -15.37
N GLU A 182 -43.59 30.84 -16.69
CA GLU A 182 -44.09 31.93 -17.52
C GLU A 182 -44.48 31.39 -18.89
N LEU A 183 -45.57 31.96 -19.40
CA LEU A 183 -46.26 31.64 -20.63
C LEU A 183 -45.38 32.06 -21.81
N ASP A 184 -45.26 31.19 -22.81
CA ASP A 184 -45.37 31.62 -24.20
C ASP A 184 -46.12 30.53 -24.96
N ALA A 185 -47.31 30.92 -25.40
CA ALA A 185 -48.10 30.20 -26.36
C ALA A 185 -47.31 30.14 -27.67
N ASP A 186 -47.18 28.95 -28.26
CA ASP A 186 -47.36 28.79 -29.70
C ASP A 186 -47.22 27.33 -30.19
N TYR A 187 -48.16 26.99 -31.09
CA TYR A 187 -48.23 25.85 -32.02
C TYR A 187 -48.69 24.45 -31.55
N LEU A 188 -50.01 24.26 -31.70
CA LEU A 188 -50.75 23.16 -32.37
C LEU A 188 -50.33 21.69 -32.13
N THR A 189 -51.29 20.91 -31.62
CA THR A 189 -51.49 19.49 -31.93
C THR A 189 -52.43 19.33 -33.14
N PRO A 190 -52.76 18.11 -33.60
CA PRO A 190 -51.98 17.20 -34.45
C PRO A 190 -52.69 16.98 -35.81
N SER A 191 -51.96 16.82 -36.91
CA SER A 191 -52.57 16.43 -38.19
C SER A 191 -52.27 14.98 -38.54
N GLU A 192 -53.35 14.22 -38.59
CA GLU A 192 -53.51 12.94 -39.26
C GLU A 192 -53.06 12.99 -40.74
N ASN A 193 -52.95 11.79 -41.32
CA ASN A 193 -52.83 11.45 -42.74
C ASN A 193 -51.43 11.46 -43.36
N MET A 194 -50.73 10.33 -43.19
CA MET A 194 -49.84 9.83 -44.24
C MET A 194 -50.60 8.79 -45.04
N ASP A 195 -51.20 9.24 -46.14
CA ASP A 195 -51.65 8.37 -47.22
C ASP A 195 -51.30 9.04 -48.56
N LYS A 196 -50.37 8.40 -49.28
CA LYS A 196 -50.17 8.37 -50.75
C LYS A 196 -49.45 9.52 -51.48
N PHE A 197 -48.94 9.10 -52.66
CA PHE A 197 -48.19 9.78 -53.74
C PHE A 197 -46.66 9.66 -53.59
N VAL A 198 -45.88 9.06 -54.50
CA VAL A 198 -46.04 8.60 -55.90
C VAL A 198 -45.12 7.41 -56.12
#